data_AF-A0A661H504-F1
#
_entry.id   AF-A0A661H504-F1
#
_cell.length_a   1.000
_cell.length_b   1.000
_cell.length_c   1.000
_cell.angle_alpha   90.00
_cell.angle_beta   90.00
_cell.angle_gamma   90.00
#
_symmetry.space_group_name_H-M   'P 1'
#
loop_
_entity.id
_entity.type
_entity.pdbx_description
1 polymer ?
#
loop_
_entity_poly.entity_id
_entity_poly.type
_entity_poly.pdbx_seq_one_letter_code
_entity_poly.pdbx_strand_id
1 'polypeptide(L)'
;MIASDKDPTKTQGEALCKSCGLCCYAFHNLGLIADEEERNIVEAFGGKLFTNASGALSFSQPCPAYRGLCTVHPGHPASCQSYQCKLLKRVLQGGIPPEEALEVVTKLKVEVALIDSALKKTMGERIEIVDDYIANFLSQADDDKRMGNPELLLHFGVYKHMRKRYFDLSD
;
A
#
# COMPACT_ATOMS: atom_id res chain seq x y z
N MET A 1 2.39 2.31 40.07
CA MET A 1 3.41 1.79 39.14
C MET A 1 2.65 1.22 37.95
N ILE A 2 2.82 1.85 36.80
CA ILE A 2 2.00 1.67 35.60
C ILE A 2 2.39 0.34 34.96
N ALA A 3 1.42 -0.56 34.76
CA ALA A 3 1.63 -1.80 34.02
C ALA A 3 2.04 -1.45 32.59
N SER A 4 3.14 -2.02 32.12
CA SER A 4 3.60 -1.86 30.75
C SER A 4 2.70 -2.71 29.84
N ASP A 5 1.59 -2.13 29.38
CA ASP A 5 0.64 -2.65 28.38
C ASP A 5 1.28 -2.77 26.99
N LYS A 6 2.32 -3.59 26.83
CA LYS A 6 2.83 -3.96 25.49
C LYS A 6 2.32 -5.34 25.14
N ASP A 7 1.12 -5.39 24.54
CA ASP A 7 0.69 -6.57 23.79
C ASP A 7 1.71 -6.82 22.67
N PRO A 8 2.48 -7.93 22.73
CA PRO A 8 3.52 -8.22 21.75
C PRO A 8 2.94 -8.31 20.32
N THR A 9 1.71 -8.77 20.18
CA THR A 9 0.99 -8.89 18.90
C THR A 9 0.78 -7.53 18.25
N LYS A 10 0.34 -6.54 19.05
CA LYS A 10 0.17 -5.15 18.61
C LYS A 10 1.50 -4.55 18.15
N THR A 11 2.58 -4.76 18.91
CA THR A 11 3.91 -4.22 18.56
C THR A 11 4.49 -4.84 17.28
N GLN A 12 4.20 -6.12 17.02
CA GLN A 12 4.61 -6.79 15.78
C GLN A 12 3.85 -6.26 14.56
N GLY A 13 2.54 -6.02 14.71
CA GLY A 13 1.73 -5.43 13.66
C GLY A 13 2.18 -4.01 13.28
N GLU A 14 2.44 -3.17 14.28
CA GLU A 14 2.99 -1.82 14.10
C GLU A 14 4.34 -1.85 13.38
N ALA A 15 5.25 -2.73 13.80
CA ALA A 15 6.56 -2.91 13.18
C ALA A 15 6.46 -3.35 11.71
N LEU A 16 5.55 -4.29 11.41
CA LEU A 16 5.29 -4.74 10.04
C LEU A 16 4.75 -3.60 9.18
N CYS A 17 3.71 -2.90 9.64
CA CYS A 17 3.10 -1.80 8.89
C CYS A 17 4.08 -0.66 8.61
N LYS A 18 4.85 -0.26 9.63
CA LYS A 18 5.88 0.79 9.51
C LYS A 18 6.93 0.46 8.46
N SER A 19 7.29 -0.83 8.35
CA SER A 19 8.27 -1.32 7.38
C SER A 19 7.66 -1.63 6.01
N CYS A 20 6.38 -2.01 5.97
CA CYS A 20 5.68 -2.44 4.76
C CYS A 20 5.41 -1.27 3.81
N GLY A 21 4.66 -0.26 4.24
CA GLY A 21 4.41 0.95 3.46
C GLY A 21 3.65 0.76 2.13
N LEU A 22 3.33 -0.45 1.66
CA LEU A 22 2.70 -0.66 0.35
C LEU A 22 1.36 0.09 0.21
N CYS A 23 0.59 0.22 1.29
CA CYS A 23 -0.64 1.03 1.31
C CYS A 23 -0.38 2.55 1.19
N CYS A 24 0.83 2.99 1.50
CA CYS A 24 1.23 4.39 1.46
C CYS A 24 1.86 4.82 0.14
N TYR A 25 2.28 3.90 -0.73
CA TYR A 25 2.96 4.26 -1.98
C TYR A 25 2.58 3.42 -3.21
N ALA A 26 2.07 2.20 -3.04
CA ALA A 26 1.79 1.28 -4.14
C ALA A 26 0.31 0.92 -4.29
N PHE A 27 -0.47 0.91 -3.20
CA PHE A 27 -1.89 0.57 -3.22
C PHE A 27 -2.76 1.79 -2.99
N HIS A 28 -3.86 1.86 -3.72
CA HIS A 28 -4.94 2.82 -3.46
C HIS A 28 -5.86 2.26 -2.36
N ASN A 29 -5.46 2.44 -1.11
CA ASN A 29 -6.43 2.45 -0.01
C ASN A 29 -6.64 3.92 0.33
N LEU A 30 -7.67 4.53 -0.25
CA LEU A 30 -8.03 5.91 0.07
C LEU A 30 -8.34 5.96 1.57
N GLY A 31 -7.45 6.58 2.34
CA GLY A 31 -7.68 6.81 3.76
C GLY A 31 -8.86 7.76 3.88
N LEU A 32 -10.00 7.19 4.26
CA LEU A 32 -11.20 7.96 4.54
C LEU A 32 -10.92 8.82 5.76
N ILE A 33 -11.27 10.09 5.68
CA ILE A 33 -11.18 11.00 6.82
C ILE A 33 -12.51 10.89 7.56
N ALA A 34 -12.46 10.26 8.74
CA ALA A 34 -13.64 9.99 9.55
C ALA A 34 -14.15 11.24 10.27
N ASP A 35 -13.25 12.13 10.70
CA ASP A 35 -13.57 13.31 11.49
C ASP A 35 -12.55 14.46 11.30
N GLU A 36 -12.78 15.56 12.02
CA GLU A 36 -11.94 16.76 11.97
C GLU A 36 -10.55 16.54 12.60
N GLU A 37 -10.43 15.67 13.59
CA GLU A 37 -9.14 15.35 14.21
C GLU A 37 -8.24 14.63 13.20
N GLU A 38 -8.79 13.65 12.49
CA GLU A 38 -8.12 12.95 11.42
C GLU A 38 -7.74 13.91 10.28
N ARG A 39 -8.63 14.85 9.91
CA ARG A 39 -8.30 15.90 8.93
C ARG A 39 -7.05 16.67 9.35
N ASN A 40 -7.02 17.16 10.60
CA ASN A 40 -5.92 17.96 11.11
C ASN A 40 -4.59 17.19 11.08
N ILE A 41 -4.61 15.90 11.44
CA ILE A 41 -3.42 15.04 11.36
C ILE A 41 -2.94 14.92 9.92
N VAL A 42 -3.86 14.67 8.98
CA VAL A 42 -3.55 14.52 7.56
C VAL A 42 -2.93 15.79 6.98
N GLU A 43 -3.52 16.95 7.25
CA GLU A 43 -3.00 18.24 6.78
C GLU A 43 -1.63 18.55 7.41
N ALA A 44 -1.43 18.21 8.69
CA ALA A 44 -0.18 18.46 9.41
C ALA A 44 1.03 17.72 8.80
N PHE A 45 0.83 16.54 8.22
CA PHE A 45 1.88 15.84 7.47
C PHE A 45 1.91 16.16 5.97
N GLY A 46 1.06 17.10 5.51
CA GLY A 46 1.02 17.59 4.14
C GLY A 46 0.15 16.76 3.18
N GLY A 47 -0.77 15.95 3.71
CA GLY A 47 -1.73 15.21 2.90
C GLY A 47 -2.68 16.15 2.15
N LYS A 48 -2.90 15.88 0.86
CA LYS A 48 -3.85 16.67 0.06
C LYS A 48 -5.24 16.05 0.17
N LEU A 49 -6.19 16.84 0.63
CA LEU A 49 -7.57 16.41 0.80
C LEU A 49 -8.37 16.51 -0.50
N PHE A 50 -9.28 15.58 -0.71
CA PHE A 50 -10.24 15.62 -1.81
C PHE A 50 -11.49 14.80 -1.48
N THR A 51 -12.57 15.04 -2.22
CA THR A 51 -13.78 14.23 -2.15
C THR A 51 -13.68 13.11 -3.19
N ASN A 52 -13.73 11.86 -2.75
CA ASN A 52 -13.65 10.71 -3.65
C ASN A 52 -14.96 10.48 -4.42
N ALA A 53 -14.99 9.50 -5.32
CA ALA A 53 -16.16 9.18 -6.15
C ALA A 53 -17.40 8.76 -5.34
N SER A 54 -17.23 8.27 -4.11
CA SER A 54 -18.35 7.95 -3.22
C SER A 54 -18.84 9.14 -2.38
N GLY A 55 -18.28 10.34 -2.60
CA GLY A 55 -18.61 11.54 -1.82
C GLY A 55 -17.92 11.63 -0.46
N ALA A 56 -17.01 10.71 -0.13
CA ALA A 56 -16.32 10.71 1.15
C ALA A 56 -15.05 11.57 1.09
N LEU A 57 -14.76 12.31 2.17
CA LEU A 57 -13.51 13.04 2.31
C LEU A 57 -12.36 12.04 2.44
N SER A 58 -11.34 12.20 1.61
CA SER A 58 -10.18 11.32 1.51
C SER A 58 -8.91 12.15 1.35
N PHE A 59 -7.74 11.50 1.42
CA PHE A 59 -6.47 12.14 1.09
C PHE A 59 -5.66 11.37 0.05
N SER A 60 -4.89 12.11 -0.74
CA SER A 60 -4.16 11.57 -1.89
C SER A 60 -3.01 10.66 -1.48
N GLN A 61 -2.85 9.55 -2.21
CA GLN A 61 -1.62 8.76 -2.22
C GLN A 61 -0.75 9.17 -3.43
N PRO A 62 0.59 9.02 -3.38
CA PRO A 62 1.39 8.50 -2.26
C PRO A 62 1.35 9.38 -1.01
N CYS A 63 1.36 8.75 0.17
CA CYS A 63 1.31 9.42 1.46
C CYS A 63 2.58 10.27 1.68
N PRO A 64 2.47 11.59 1.93
CA PRO A 64 3.64 12.45 2.11
C PRO A 64 4.43 12.16 3.39
N ALA A 65 3.82 11.50 4.38
CA ALA A 65 4.50 11.03 5.58
C ALA A 65 5.37 9.77 5.33
N TYR A 66 5.29 9.14 4.16
CA TYR A 66 6.07 7.95 3.85
C TYR A 66 7.43 8.31 3.20
N ARG A 67 8.53 7.98 3.89
CA ARG A 67 9.91 8.17 3.40
C ARG A 67 10.71 6.87 3.56
N GLY A 68 10.19 5.79 2.98
CA GLY A 68 10.68 4.42 3.21
C GLY A 68 10.14 3.78 4.49
N LEU A 69 9.62 4.60 5.42
CA LEU A 69 8.84 4.21 6.59
C LEU A 69 7.82 5.29 6.92
N CYS A 70 6.80 4.97 7.73
CA CYS A 70 5.84 5.95 8.24
C CYS A 70 6.48 6.86 9.28
N THR A 71 6.58 8.16 8.99
CA THR A 71 7.25 9.15 9.85
C THR A 71 6.36 9.68 10.98
N VAL A 72 5.06 9.47 10.91
CA VAL A 72 4.08 9.97 11.90
C VAL A 72 3.63 8.90 12.91
N HIS A 73 4.16 7.68 12.85
CA HIS A 73 3.81 6.63 13.80
C HIS A 73 4.28 6.94 15.23
N PRO A 74 3.47 6.74 16.30
CA PRO A 74 2.11 6.18 16.31
C PRO A 74 0.98 7.19 16.09
N GLY A 75 1.27 8.49 15.95
CA GLY A 75 0.29 9.56 15.68
C GLY A 75 -0.26 9.58 14.25
N HIS A 76 -0.36 8.44 13.59
CA HIS A 76 -0.97 8.37 12.25
C HIS A 76 -2.50 8.36 12.33
N PRO A 77 -3.19 8.75 11.25
CA PRO A 77 -4.66 8.82 11.19
C PRO A 77 -5.38 7.56 11.67
N ALA A 78 -6.59 7.72 12.20
CA ALA A 78 -7.42 6.62 12.70
C ALA A 78 -7.80 5.62 11.59
N SER A 79 -8.02 6.09 10.36
CA SER A 79 -8.17 5.24 9.17
C SER A 79 -6.96 4.34 8.93
N CYS A 80 -5.75 4.86 9.12
CA CYS A 80 -4.52 4.08 9.02
C CYS A 80 -4.36 3.08 10.18
N GLN A 81 -4.87 3.41 11.37
CA GLN A 81 -4.87 2.49 12.54
C GLN A 81 -5.86 1.34 12.38
N SER A 82 -7.05 1.64 11.85
CA SER A 82 -8.13 0.67 11.70
C SER A 82 -7.95 -0.25 10.49
N TYR A 83 -7.24 0.20 9.46
CA TYR A 83 -6.97 -0.62 8.28
C TYR A 83 -6.03 -1.79 8.59
N GLN A 84 -6.49 -3.01 8.32
CA GLN A 84 -5.68 -4.22 8.46
C GLN A 84 -5.74 -5.05 7.18
N CYS A 85 -4.71 -4.95 6.33
CA CYS A 85 -4.60 -5.81 5.15
C CYS A 85 -4.54 -7.29 5.56
N LYS A 86 -4.81 -8.19 4.61
CA LYS A 86 -4.88 -9.63 4.89
C LYS A 86 -3.59 -10.20 5.51
N LEU A 87 -2.41 -9.69 5.13
CA LEU A 87 -1.12 -10.09 5.69
C LEU A 87 -1.01 -9.69 7.15
N LEU A 88 -1.35 -8.43 7.47
CA LEU A 88 -1.37 -7.95 8.84
C LEU A 88 -2.33 -8.77 9.71
N LYS A 89 -3.56 -9.02 9.22
CA LYS A 89 -4.54 -9.86 9.91
C LYS A 89 -3.97 -11.24 10.23
N ARG A 90 -3.30 -11.88 9.27
CA ARG A 90 -2.68 -13.19 9.47
C ARG A 90 -1.57 -13.15 10.52
N VAL A 91 -0.73 -12.12 10.55
CA VAL A 91 0.30 -11.96 11.59
C VAL A 91 -0.35 -11.78 12.97
N LEU A 92 -1.32 -10.88 13.08
CA LEU A 92 -2.02 -10.61 14.34
C LEU A 92 -2.78 -11.85 14.87
N GLN A 93 -3.20 -12.75 13.98
CA GLN A 93 -3.89 -13.99 14.32
C GLN A 93 -2.92 -15.18 14.52
N GLY A 94 -1.61 -14.97 14.39
CA GLY A 94 -0.61 -16.05 14.48
C GLY A 94 -0.63 -17.04 13.30
N GLY A 95 -1.30 -16.71 12.20
CA GLY A 95 -1.39 -17.54 10.99
C GLY A 95 -0.22 -17.38 10.02
N ILE A 96 0.73 -16.49 10.31
CA ILE A 96 2.04 -16.38 9.65
C ILE A 96 3.02 -15.67 10.61
N PRO A 97 4.27 -16.11 10.75
CA PRO A 97 5.27 -15.41 11.53
C PRO A 97 5.62 -14.01 10.94
N PRO A 98 5.96 -13.01 11.77
CA PRO A 98 6.32 -11.67 11.29
C PRO A 98 7.48 -11.66 10.28
N GLU A 99 8.47 -12.52 10.45
CA GLU A 99 9.62 -12.67 9.56
C GLU A 99 9.20 -13.15 8.16
N GLU A 100 8.32 -14.15 8.07
CA GLU A 100 7.78 -14.64 6.80
C GLU A 100 6.90 -13.57 6.13
N ALA A 101 6.16 -12.78 6.93
CA ALA A 101 5.41 -11.64 6.41
C ALA A 101 6.32 -10.55 5.82
N LEU A 102 7.47 -10.27 6.43
CA LEU A 102 8.46 -9.33 5.89
C LEU A 102 9.08 -9.83 4.57
N GLU A 103 9.24 -11.13 4.39
CA GLU A 103 9.67 -11.69 3.10
C GLU A 103 8.60 -11.46 2.01
N VAL A 104 7.32 -11.68 2.34
CA VAL A 104 6.20 -11.39 1.42
C VAL A 104 6.20 -9.92 1.01
N VAL A 105 6.36 -9.02 1.98
CA VAL A 105 6.48 -7.58 1.73
C VAL A 105 7.65 -7.30 0.79
N THR A 106 8.85 -7.81 1.11
CA THR A 106 10.07 -7.57 0.32
C THR A 106 9.90 -8.03 -1.12
N LYS A 107 9.38 -9.23 -1.34
CA LYS A 107 9.09 -9.77 -2.68
C LYS A 107 8.14 -8.86 -3.46
N LEU A 108 7.05 -8.40 -2.85
CA LEU A 108 6.12 -7.52 -3.54
C LEU A 108 6.69 -6.11 -3.81
N LYS A 109 7.53 -5.57 -2.91
CA LYS A 109 8.25 -4.32 -3.16
C LYS A 109 9.16 -4.41 -4.38
N VAL A 110 9.81 -5.57 -4.57
CA VAL A 110 10.64 -5.82 -5.76
C VAL A 110 9.79 -5.82 -7.03
N GLU A 111 8.66 -6.52 -7.05
CA GLU A 111 7.75 -6.50 -8.20
C GLU A 111 7.25 -5.08 -8.53
N VAL A 112 6.86 -4.32 -7.51
CA VAL A 112 6.47 -2.90 -7.69
C VAL A 112 7.64 -2.09 -8.29
N ALA A 113 8.86 -2.27 -7.80
CA ALA A 113 10.02 -1.55 -8.32
C ALA A 113 10.39 -1.97 -9.77
N LEU A 114 10.21 -3.24 -10.13
CA LEU A 114 10.43 -3.74 -11.50
C LEU A 114 9.40 -3.17 -12.47
N ILE A 115 8.12 -3.15 -12.06
CA ILE A 115 7.05 -2.46 -12.77
C ILE A 115 7.44 -0.99 -12.92
N ASP A 116 7.71 -0.27 -11.83
CA ASP A 116 8.09 1.15 -11.87
C ASP A 116 9.29 1.43 -12.81
N SER A 117 10.30 0.55 -12.82
CA SER A 117 11.49 0.73 -13.63
C SER A 117 11.22 0.49 -15.12
N ALA A 118 10.36 -0.46 -15.49
CA ALA A 118 9.96 -0.68 -16.87
C ALA A 118 9.22 0.54 -17.43
N LEU A 119 8.55 1.29 -16.55
CA LEU A 119 7.71 2.44 -16.88
C LEU A 119 8.50 3.73 -17.04
N LYS A 120 9.50 3.97 -16.20
CA LYS A 120 10.46 5.07 -16.41
C LYS A 120 11.19 4.98 -17.75
N LYS A 121 11.27 3.79 -18.35
CA LYS A 121 11.83 3.57 -19.69
C LYS A 121 10.84 3.82 -20.83
N THR A 122 9.54 3.84 -20.56
CA THR A 122 8.49 3.94 -21.60
C THR A 122 7.67 5.23 -21.54
N MET A 123 7.51 5.90 -20.39
CA MET A 123 6.82 7.19 -20.27
C MET A 123 7.41 8.07 -19.15
N GLY A 124 7.56 9.38 -19.43
CA GLY A 124 8.19 10.37 -18.58
C GLY A 124 7.36 10.94 -17.43
N GLU A 125 6.39 10.20 -16.89
CA GLU A 125 5.54 10.67 -15.78
C GLU A 125 5.54 9.68 -14.62
N ARG A 126 5.51 10.21 -13.39
CA ARG A 126 5.41 9.43 -12.15
C ARG A 126 4.15 8.58 -12.21
N ILE A 127 4.28 7.28 -11.94
CA ILE A 127 3.13 6.40 -11.83
C ILE A 127 2.31 6.86 -10.64
N GLU A 128 1.13 7.37 -10.95
CA GLU A 128 0.00 7.35 -10.05
C GLU A 128 -0.55 5.91 -10.11
N ILE A 129 -0.26 5.14 -9.04
CA ILE A 129 -0.81 3.81 -8.69
C ILE A 129 -0.54 2.65 -9.67
N VAL A 130 0.07 1.57 -9.15
CA VAL A 130 0.45 0.38 -9.93
C VAL A 130 -0.75 -0.30 -10.58
N ASP A 131 -1.88 -0.36 -9.89
CA ASP A 131 -3.08 -1.05 -10.38
C ASP A 131 -3.74 -0.35 -11.56
N ASP A 132 -3.92 0.96 -11.44
CA ASP A 132 -4.52 1.80 -12.49
C ASP A 132 -3.65 1.71 -13.75
N TYR A 133 -2.34 1.72 -13.56
CA TYR A 133 -1.40 1.50 -14.64
C TYR A 133 -1.57 0.12 -15.31
N ILE A 134 -1.58 -0.98 -14.55
CA ILE A 134 -1.73 -2.32 -15.12
C ILE A 134 -3.05 -2.43 -15.89
N ALA A 135 -4.13 -1.86 -15.36
CA ALA A 135 -5.44 -1.85 -16.01
C ALA A 135 -5.40 -1.06 -17.34
N ASN A 136 -4.77 0.11 -17.35
CA ASN A 136 -4.61 0.93 -18.55
C ASN A 136 -3.73 0.23 -19.60
N PHE A 137 -2.59 -0.34 -19.21
CA PHE A 137 -1.73 -1.08 -20.14
C PHE A 137 -2.49 -2.24 -20.77
N LEU A 138 -3.16 -3.07 -19.98
CA LEU A 138 -3.85 -4.25 -20.48
C LEU A 138 -5.05 -3.89 -21.37
N SER A 139 -5.74 -2.78 -21.11
CA SER A 139 -6.87 -2.34 -21.95
C SER A 139 -6.44 -1.70 -23.27
N GLN A 140 -5.25 -1.10 -23.34
CA GLN A 140 -4.77 -0.37 -24.52
C GLN A 140 -3.73 -1.13 -25.36
N ALA A 141 -3.07 -2.14 -24.80
CA ALA A 141 -2.07 -2.93 -25.51
C ALA A 141 -2.75 -3.96 -26.42
N ASP A 142 -2.49 -3.84 -27.73
CA ASP A 142 -2.72 -4.91 -28.71
C ASP A 142 -1.79 -6.11 -28.45
N ASP A 143 -2.04 -7.21 -29.17
CA ASP A 143 -1.29 -8.45 -28.98
C ASP A 143 0.20 -8.28 -29.29
N ASP A 144 0.56 -7.45 -30.28
CA ASP A 144 1.96 -7.16 -30.63
C ASP A 144 2.68 -6.41 -29.50
N LYS A 145 2.04 -5.40 -28.90
CA LYS A 145 2.59 -4.68 -27.73
C LYS A 145 2.73 -5.58 -26.52
N ARG A 146 1.78 -6.49 -26.30
CA ARG A 146 1.85 -7.48 -25.21
C ARG A 146 3.00 -8.45 -25.44
N MET A 147 3.11 -9.01 -26.64
CA MET A 147 4.18 -9.94 -27.03
C MET A 147 5.56 -9.28 -27.03
N GLY A 148 5.64 -7.96 -27.24
CA GLY A 148 6.87 -7.18 -27.12
C GLY A 148 7.33 -6.92 -25.68
N ASN A 149 6.51 -7.22 -24.67
CA ASN A 149 6.80 -6.95 -23.25
C ASN A 149 6.50 -8.16 -22.33
N PRO A 150 7.02 -9.37 -22.63
CA PRO A 150 6.65 -10.59 -21.90
C PRO A 150 7.09 -10.57 -20.42
N GLU A 151 8.26 -10.00 -20.13
CA GLU A 151 8.74 -9.85 -18.75
C GLU A 151 7.84 -8.92 -17.93
N LEU A 152 7.37 -7.82 -18.52
CA LEU A 152 6.47 -6.89 -17.86
C LEU A 152 5.12 -7.54 -17.53
N LEU A 153 4.58 -8.34 -18.45
CA LEU A 153 3.36 -9.12 -18.22
C LEU A 153 3.54 -10.15 -17.09
N LEU A 154 4.72 -10.77 -16.98
CA LEU A 154 5.05 -11.65 -15.87
C LEU A 154 5.00 -10.89 -14.54
N HIS A 155 5.65 -9.74 -14.45
CA HIS A 155 5.63 -8.90 -13.24
C HIS A 155 4.21 -8.48 -12.86
N PHE A 156 3.36 -8.14 -13.82
CA PHE A 156 1.94 -7.85 -13.55
C PHE A 156 1.21 -9.07 -12.97
N GLY A 157 1.45 -10.25 -13.52
CA GLY A 157 0.87 -11.49 -13.04
C GLY A 157 1.28 -11.81 -11.61
N VAL A 158 2.58 -11.72 -11.30
CA VAL A 158 3.12 -11.94 -9.96
C VAL A 158 2.57 -10.91 -8.98
N TYR A 159 2.63 -9.61 -9.32
CA TYR A 159 2.06 -8.53 -8.51
C TYR A 159 0.59 -8.78 -8.19
N LYS A 160 -0.26 -9.05 -9.21
CA LYS A 160 -1.69 -9.31 -9.03
C LYS A 160 -1.95 -10.51 -8.15
N HIS A 161 -1.20 -11.60 -8.35
CA HIS A 161 -1.33 -12.79 -7.51
C HIS A 161 -0.98 -12.51 -6.05
N MET A 162 0.17 -11.86 -5.82
CA MET A 162 0.63 -11.52 -4.47
C MET A 162 -0.31 -10.55 -3.76
N ARG A 163 -0.74 -9.49 -4.47
CA ARG A 163 -1.69 -8.50 -3.96
C ARG A 163 -2.99 -9.17 -3.51
N LYS A 164 -3.61 -9.98 -4.37
CA LYS A 164 -4.84 -10.72 -4.03
C LYS A 164 -4.65 -11.72 -2.90
N ARG A 165 -3.50 -12.43 -2.88
CA ARG A 165 -3.25 -13.48 -1.89
C ARG A 165 -3.04 -12.90 -0.50
N TYR A 166 -2.31 -11.79 -0.39
CA TYR A 166 -1.77 -11.30 0.88
C TYR A 166 -2.26 -9.91 1.29
N PHE A 167 -2.79 -9.07 0.41
CA PHE A 167 -3.07 -7.67 0.75
C PHE A 167 -4.54 -7.30 0.61
N ASP A 168 -5.18 -7.73 -0.47
CA ASP A 168 -6.58 -7.41 -0.71
C ASP A 168 -7.47 -8.02 0.38
N LEU A 169 -8.37 -7.19 0.91
CA LEU A 169 -9.45 -7.63 1.76
C LEU A 169 -10.42 -8.40 0.87
N SER A 170 -10.86 -9.58 1.29
CA SER A 170 -11.90 -10.30 0.55
C SER A 170 -13.13 -9.40 0.40
N ASP A 171 -13.72 -9.40 -0.80
CA ASP A 171 -15.07 -8.87 -1.02
C ASP A 171 -16.09 -9.58 -0.13
#